data_AF-A0A7U9NHZ6-F1
#
_entry.id   AF-A0A7U9NHZ6-F1
#
_cell.length_a   1.000
_cell.length_b   1.000
_cell.length_c   1.000
_cell.angle_alpha   90.00
_cell.angle_beta   90.00
_cell.angle_gamma   90.00
#
_symmetry.space_group_name_H-M   'P 1'
#
loop_
_entity.id
_entity.type
_entity.pdbx_description
1 polymer ?
#
loop_
_entity_poly.entity_id
_entity_poly.type
_entity_poly.pdbx_seq_one_letter_code
_entity_poly.pdbx_strand_id
1 'polypeptide(L)' 'MLLEDGQLVLSIRNPVEEAVKIKGKRIPSGKSMAAQHGIGLMNVDSVIRKNGGMSALRCEDGWFCFSAIIGEREVENKQ' A
#
# COMPACT_ATOMS: atom_id res chain seq x y z
N MET A 1 1.47 -11.85 -6.61
CA MET A 1 0.64 -10.98 -7.47
C MET A 1 -0.28 -11.90 -8.25
N LEU A 2 -1.57 -11.58 -8.28
CA LEU A 2 -2.60 -12.38 -8.95
C LEU A 2 -3.51 -11.44 -9.74
N LEU A 3 -4.07 -11.93 -10.85
CA LEU A 3 -5.13 -11.25 -11.59
C LEU A 3 -6.40 -12.08 -11.39
N GLU A 4 -7.41 -11.51 -10.76
CA GLU A 4 -8.70 -12.16 -10.47
C GLU A 4 -9.82 -11.22 -10.91
N ASP A 5 -10.77 -11.70 -11.70
CA ASP A 5 -11.94 -10.94 -12.16
C ASP A 5 -11.62 -9.55 -12.75
N GLY A 6 -10.54 -9.44 -13.52
CA GLY A 6 -10.09 -8.17 -14.11
C GLY A 6 -9.44 -7.20 -13.10
N GLN A 7 -9.13 -7.68 -11.88
CA GLN A 7 -8.48 -6.91 -10.84
C GLN A 7 -7.10 -7.47 -10.50
N LEU A 8 -6.11 -6.59 -10.45
CA LEU A 8 -4.77 -6.92 -10.00
C LEU A 8 -4.72 -6.90 -8.47
N VAL A 9 -4.40 -8.04 -7.87
CA VAL A 9 -4.19 -8.21 -6.43
C VAL A 9 -2.70 -8.34 -6.13
N LEU A 10 -2.21 -7.43 -5.29
CA LEU A 10 -0.86 -7.42 -4.74
C LEU A 10 -0.92 -7.68 -3.25
N SER A 11 -0.15 -8.65 -2.77
CA SER A 11 -0.02 -8.92 -1.33
C SER A 11 1.44 -9.18 -0.99
N ILE A 12 1.93 -8.49 0.02
CA ILE A 12 3.29 -8.56 0.55
C ILE A 12 3.17 -8.87 2.02
N ARG A 13 3.92 -9.87 2.49
CA ARG A 13 3.98 -10.26 3.89
C ARG A 13 5.44 -10.51 4.25
N ASN A 14 5.99 -9.64 5.09
CA ASN A 14 7.38 -9.69 5.53
C ASN A 14 7.43 -9.89 7.03
N PRO A 15 8.29 -10.78 7.56
CA PRO A 15 8.51 -10.85 9.00
C PRO A 15 9.20 -9.56 9.46
N VAL A 16 8.92 -9.14 10.68
CA VAL A 16 9.58 -8.01 11.32
C VAL A 16 10.07 -8.41 12.70
N GLU A 17 11.27 -7.97 13.04
CA GLU A 17 11.86 -8.17 14.38
C GLU A 17 11.13 -7.29 15.42
N GLU A 18 10.75 -6.08 15.03
CA GLU A 18 9.98 -5.15 15.85
C GLU A 18 8.74 -4.67 15.11
N ALA A 19 7.61 -4.61 15.82
CA ALA A 19 6.35 -4.12 15.26
C ALA A 19 6.46 -2.64 14.88
N VAL A 20 6.09 -2.31 13.64
CA VAL A 20 6.09 -0.93 13.16
C VAL A 20 4.77 -0.24 13.50
N LYS A 21 4.83 0.97 14.05
CA LYS A 21 3.62 1.78 14.28
C LYS A 21 3.09 2.28 12.95
N ILE A 22 1.87 1.92 12.60
CA ILE A 22 1.19 2.41 11.41
C ILE A 22 0.28 3.59 11.81
N LYS A 23 0.39 4.71 11.08
CA LYS A 23 -0.51 5.86 11.21
C LYS A 23 -1.10 6.17 9.84
N GLY A 24 -2.32 5.71 9.59
CA GLY A 24 -2.95 5.79 8.28
C GLY A 24 -2.13 5.00 7.25
N LYS A 25 -1.69 5.66 6.17
CA LYS A 25 -0.86 5.05 5.12
C LYS A 25 0.64 5.32 5.28
N ARG A 26 1.07 5.62 6.50
CA ARG A 26 2.45 5.97 6.84
C ARG A 26 2.96 5.10 7.96
N ILE A 27 4.27 4.87 7.93
CA ILE A 27 5.04 4.32 9.05
C ILE A 27 5.90 5.49 9.56
N PRO A 28 5.55 6.13 10.68
CA PRO A 28 6.33 7.22 11.24
C PRO A 28 7.68 6.67 11.72
N SER A 29 8.79 7.25 11.27
CA SER A 29 10.11 6.88 11.79
C SER A 29 10.45 7.67 13.06
N GLY A 30 11.23 7.04 13.96
CA GLY A 30 11.57 7.59 15.29
C GLY A 30 12.92 8.32 15.40
N LYS A 31 13.66 8.54 14.30
CA LYS A 31 14.99 9.21 14.30
C LYS A 31 14.98 10.40 13.34
N SER A 32 15.91 11.35 13.52
CA SER A 32 15.99 12.69 12.88
C SER A 32 16.01 12.74 11.33
N MET A 33 15.79 11.61 10.65
CA MET A 33 15.56 11.50 9.20
C MET A 33 14.06 11.29 8.86
N ALA A 34 13.18 11.75 9.75
CA ALA A 34 11.72 11.64 9.64
C ALA A 34 11.13 12.17 8.32
N ALA A 35 11.84 13.08 7.64
CA ALA A 35 11.41 13.64 6.36
C ALA A 35 11.58 12.68 5.16
N GLN A 36 12.46 11.68 5.23
CA GLN A 36 12.81 10.82 4.08
C GLN A 36 12.15 9.44 4.12
N HIS A 37 11.78 8.94 5.30
CA HIS A 37 11.14 7.64 5.46
C HIS A 37 9.60 7.75 5.41
N GLY A 38 8.95 6.88 4.63
CA GLY A 38 7.49 6.88 4.41
C GLY A 38 7.05 7.47 3.07
N ILE A 39 7.93 8.20 2.36
CA ILE A 39 7.66 8.71 0.99
C ILE A 39 7.40 7.54 0.03
N GLY A 40 8.15 6.44 0.15
CA GLY A 40 7.97 5.26 -0.71
C GLY A 40 6.54 4.71 -0.67
N LEU A 41 5.98 4.51 0.52
CA LEU A 41 4.60 4.03 0.68
C LEU A 41 3.56 5.06 0.19
N MET A 42 3.84 6.35 0.36
CA MET A 42 2.97 7.41 -0.20
C MET A 42 2.97 7.42 -1.73
N ASN A 43 4.12 7.20 -2.36
CA ASN A 43 4.23 7.11 -3.81
C ASN A 43 3.48 5.88 -4.33
N VAL A 44 3.65 4.74 -3.66
CA VAL A 44 2.92 3.50 -3.96
C VAL A 44 1.41 3.73 -3.84
N ASP A 45 0.93 4.32 -2.73
CA ASP A 45 -0.48 4.66 -2.55
C ASP A 45 -1.02 5.60 -3.64
N SER A 46 -0.24 6.62 -4.01
CA SER A 46 -0.61 7.56 -5.06
C SER A 46 -0.79 6.88 -6.41
N VAL A 47 0.12 5.98 -6.80
CA VAL A 47 0.01 5.21 -8.05
C VAL A 47 -1.19 4.28 -8.02
N ILE A 48 -1.45 3.62 -6.90
CA ILE A 48 -2.60 2.73 -6.74
C ILE A 48 -3.91 3.51 -6.92
N ARG A 49 -4.07 4.64 -6.23
CA ARG A 49 -5.26 5.49 -6.36
C ARG A 49 -5.43 6.07 -7.75
N LYS A 50 -4.35 6.51 -8.40
CA LYS A 50 -4.38 7.00 -9.79
C LYS A 50 -4.91 5.96 -10.78
N ASN A 51 -4.82 4.69 -10.43
CA ASN A 51 -5.32 3.57 -11.23
C ASN A 51 -6.63 3.00 -10.68
N GLY A 52 -7.40 3.76 -9.89
CA GLY A 52 -8.70 3.32 -9.36
C GLY A 52 -8.59 2.24 -8.28
N GLY A 53 -7.39 1.97 -7.78
CA GLY A 53 -7.15 0.94 -6.78
C GLY A 53 -7.22 1.44 -5.35
N MET A 54 -7.17 0.50 -4.42
CA MET A 54 -7.06 0.73 -2.99
C MET A 54 -5.98 -0.14 -2.35
N SER A 55 -5.52 0.27 -1.18
CA SER A 55 -4.46 -0.41 -0.45
C SER A 55 -4.66 -0.35 1.05
N ALA A 56 -4.18 -1.38 1.73
CA ALA A 56 -4.22 -1.54 3.17
C ALA A 56 -2.82 -1.91 3.72
N LEU A 57 -2.56 -1.48 4.94
CA LEU A 57 -1.34 -1.75 5.69
C LEU A 57 -1.73 -2.32 7.06
N ARG A 58 -1.04 -3.38 7.49
CA ARG A 58 -1.22 -4.00 8.80
C ARG A 58 0.15 -4.42 9.34
N CYS A 59 0.36 -4.30 10.64
CA CYS A 59 1.53 -4.86 11.31
C CYS A 59 1.11 -5.49 12.63
N GLU A 60 0.97 -6.81 12.64
CA GLU A 60 0.44 -7.60 13.76
C GLU A 60 1.18 -8.94 13.80
N ASP A 61 1.32 -9.52 14.99
CA ASP A 61 1.91 -10.85 15.22
C ASP A 61 3.31 -11.09 14.60
N GLY A 62 4.15 -10.04 14.56
CA GLY A 62 5.50 -10.12 13.99
C GLY A 62 5.55 -10.05 12.45
N TRP A 63 4.45 -9.64 11.81
CA TRP A 63 4.37 -9.52 10.36
C TRP A 63 3.98 -8.12 9.92
N PHE A 64 4.71 -7.60 8.95
CA PHE A 64 4.30 -6.44 8.17
C PHE A 64 3.58 -6.93 6.90
N CYS A 65 2.35 -6.47 6.73
CA CYS A 65 1.50 -6.81 5.60
C CYS A 65 1.11 -5.55 4.83
N PHE A 66 1.24 -5.64 3.51
CA PHE A 66 0.71 -4.66 2.57
C PHE A 66 -0.13 -5.40 1.54
N SER A 67 -1.34 -4.90 1.29
CA SER A 67 -2.21 -5.44 0.25
C SER A 67 -2.77 -4.32 -0.60
N ALA A 68 -2.92 -4.56 -1.90
CA ALA A 68 -3.56 -3.63 -2.82
C ALA A 68 -4.39 -4.38 -3.87
N ILE A 69 -5.49 -3.74 -4.26
CA ILE A 69 -6.35 -4.17 -5.35
C ILE A 69 -6.42 -3.02 -6.33
N ILE A 70 -6.15 -3.28 -7.61
CA ILE A 70 -6.18 -2.28 -8.69
C ILE A 70 -7.09 -2.86 -9.78
N GLY A 71 -8.26 -2.26 -9.97
CA GLY A 71 -9.20 -2.67 -11.01
C GLY A 71 -8.89 -2.04 -12.36
N GLU A 72 -9.52 -2.56 -13.41
CA GLU A 72 -9.64 -1.84 -14.67
C GLU A 72 -10.47 -0.56 -14.46
N ARG A 73 -9.97 0.58 -14.95
CA ARG A 73 -10.79 1.79 -15.01
C ARG A 73 -11.85 1.56 -16.08
N GLU A 74 -13.13 1.72 -15.75
CA GLU A 74 -14.09 2.10 -16.77
C GLU A 74 -13.64 3.46 -17.31
N VAL A 75 -13.11 3.47 -18.53
CA VAL A 75 -12.95 4.72 -19.26
C VAL A 75 -14.37 5.19 -19.55
N GLU A 76 -14.84 6.18 -18.80
CA GLU A 76 -16.05 6.91 -19.16
C GLU A 76 -15.83 7.51 -20.55
N ASN A 77 -16.30 6.80 -21.57
CA ASN A 77 -16.46 7.33 -22.91
C ASN A 77 -17.53 8.43 -22.81
N LYS A 78 -17.07 9.67 -22.60
CA LYS A 78 -17.94 10.84 -22.80
C LYS A 78 -18.36 10.84 -24.27
N GLN A 79 -19.63 10.53 -24.50
CA GLN A 79 -20.32 10.75 -25.77
C GLN A 79 -20.37 12.24 -26.11
#